data_AF-A0A7H0MBS6-F1
#
_entry.id   AF-A0A7H0MBS6-F1
#
_cell.length_a   1.000
_cell.length_b   1.000
_cell.length_c   1.000
_cell.angle_alpha   90.00
_cell.angle_beta   90.00
_cell.angle_gamma   90.00
#
_symmetry.space_group_name_H-M   'P 1'
#
loop_
_entity.id
_entity.type
_entity.pdbx_description
1 polymer ?
#
loop_
_entity_poly.entity_id
_entity_poly.type
_entity_poly.pdbx_seq_one_letter_code
_entity_poly.pdbx_strand_id
1 'polypeptide(L)'
;MKTLTELLDLHDPGWAVVQSWLNDSSNPYEVLPKEKARAEQVLLQLQVTTRSPLGALVYETGGLLIDDGWLRILGSGSARLMRDPVSWTQEVTDAASFGALLIADDASGGFFALNGGGLGEDIGNVYYFAPDALAWEGLEVGYSAFVEWALCGDLALFYQTVRWPGWQEEVRALSGEQVYAFFPFLWTEPKLSAAERKRTVTPVDEQWRLAQQLAGDHSRP
;
A
#
# COMPACT_ATOMS: atom_id res chain seq x y z
N MET A 1 -12.52 3.81 23.57
CA MET A 1 -11.37 3.18 22.88
C MET A 1 -11.01 1.92 23.62
N LYS A 2 -10.70 0.84 22.90
CA LYS A 2 -10.23 -0.43 23.45
C LYS A 2 -8.78 -0.31 23.91
N THR A 3 -8.43 -1.04 24.95
CA THR A 3 -7.07 -1.24 25.45
C THR A 3 -6.31 -2.22 24.56
N LEU A 4 -4.97 -2.25 24.66
CA LEU A 4 -4.14 -3.17 23.88
C LEU A 4 -4.56 -4.63 24.12
N THR A 5 -4.76 -5.04 25.37
CA THR A 5 -5.19 -6.40 25.73
C THR A 5 -6.53 -6.79 25.09
N GLU A 6 -7.45 -5.84 24.92
CA GLU A 6 -8.74 -6.08 24.23
C GLU A 6 -8.60 -6.14 22.71
N LEU A 7 -7.50 -5.65 22.15
CA LEU A 7 -7.18 -5.75 20.72
C LEU A 7 -6.40 -7.02 20.38
N LEU A 8 -5.67 -7.60 21.33
CA LEU A 8 -4.94 -8.84 21.14
C LEU A 8 -5.87 -10.06 21.26
N ASP A 9 -6.09 -10.74 20.14
CA ASP A 9 -6.73 -12.05 20.10
C ASP A 9 -5.65 -13.15 20.15
N LEU A 10 -5.62 -13.91 21.25
CA LEU A 10 -4.69 -15.01 21.47
C LEU A 10 -5.27 -16.38 21.09
N HIS A 11 -6.57 -16.45 20.79
CA HIS A 11 -7.27 -17.72 20.52
C HIS A 11 -7.38 -17.98 19.02
N ASP A 12 -7.73 -16.94 18.26
CA ASP A 12 -7.93 -17.00 16.81
C ASP A 12 -7.22 -15.81 16.13
N PRO A 13 -5.88 -15.71 16.24
CA PRO A 13 -5.15 -14.61 15.64
C PRO A 13 -5.18 -14.72 14.11
N GLY A 14 -5.53 -13.62 13.44
CA GLY A 14 -5.48 -13.51 11.99
C GLY A 14 -4.08 -13.75 11.42
N TRP A 15 -3.04 -13.66 12.24
CA TRP A 15 -1.67 -13.94 11.84
C TRP A 15 -1.47 -15.38 11.35
N ALA A 16 -2.15 -16.36 11.96
CA ALA A 16 -2.05 -17.74 11.51
C ALA A 16 -2.55 -17.91 10.06
N VAL A 17 -3.59 -17.15 9.69
CA VAL A 17 -4.12 -17.11 8.32
C VAL A 17 -3.13 -16.43 7.38
N VAL A 18 -2.57 -15.27 7.78
CA VAL A 18 -1.56 -14.56 6.99
C VAL A 18 -0.31 -15.43 6.77
N GLN A 19 0.13 -16.17 7.79
CA GLN A 19 1.24 -17.11 7.68
C GLN A 19 0.96 -18.23 6.68
N SER A 20 -0.27 -18.72 6.59
CA SER A 20 -0.66 -19.69 5.55
C SER A 20 -0.47 -19.09 4.16
N TRP A 21 -0.98 -17.87 3.92
CA TRP A 21 -0.82 -17.20 2.62
C TRP A 21 0.64 -16.94 2.27
N LEU A 22 1.47 -16.56 3.26
CA LEU A 22 2.90 -16.39 3.05
C LEU A 22 3.57 -17.71 2.65
N ASN A 23 3.23 -18.83 3.31
CA ASN A 23 3.77 -20.14 2.97
C ASN A 23 3.33 -20.62 1.58
N ASP A 24 2.13 -20.26 1.16
CA ASP A 24 1.53 -20.67 -0.12
C ASP A 24 1.82 -19.67 -1.27
N SER A 25 2.60 -18.62 -1.02
CA SER A 25 2.82 -17.53 -1.99
C SER A 25 3.47 -18.02 -3.28
N SER A 26 3.05 -17.48 -4.42
CA SER A 26 3.72 -17.66 -5.71
C SER A 26 4.63 -16.47 -6.06
N ASN A 27 4.32 -15.28 -5.56
CA ASN A 27 5.14 -14.08 -5.74
C ASN A 27 6.21 -14.01 -4.64
N PRO A 28 7.43 -13.54 -4.97
CA PRO A 28 8.47 -13.39 -3.97
C PRO A 28 8.10 -12.29 -2.97
N TYR A 29 8.35 -12.54 -1.69
CA TYR A 29 8.03 -11.59 -0.63
C TYR A 29 9.15 -11.51 0.43
N GLU A 30 9.15 -10.42 1.17
CA GLU A 30 9.94 -10.23 2.39
C GLU A 30 9.04 -9.69 3.49
N VAL A 31 9.09 -10.33 4.67
CA VAL A 31 8.44 -9.83 5.89
C VAL A 31 9.42 -8.95 6.65
N LEU A 32 9.11 -7.67 6.78
CA LEU A 32 9.97 -6.74 7.51
C LEU A 32 9.78 -6.91 9.02
N PRO A 33 10.87 -6.86 9.82
CA PRO A 33 10.79 -7.05 11.25
C PRO A 33 10.01 -5.89 11.90
N LYS A 34 9.16 -6.24 12.87
CA LYS A 34 8.47 -5.25 13.71
C LYS A 34 9.37 -4.73 14.83
N GLU A 35 9.12 -3.50 15.24
CA GLU A 35 9.50 -3.01 16.56
C GLU A 35 8.28 -3.12 17.49
N LYS A 36 8.39 -3.90 18.57
CA LYS A 36 7.23 -4.24 19.42
C LYS A 36 6.47 -3.01 19.95
N ALA A 37 7.19 -2.05 20.50
CA ALA A 37 6.56 -0.84 21.07
C ALA A 37 5.80 -0.06 20.00
N ARG A 38 6.36 0.02 18.79
CA ARG A 38 5.73 0.66 17.65
C ARG A 38 4.49 -0.09 17.18
N ALA A 39 4.57 -1.41 17.03
CA ALA A 39 3.44 -2.25 16.64
C ALA A 39 2.25 -2.14 17.62
N GLU A 40 2.53 -2.10 18.93
CA GLU A 40 1.51 -1.88 19.97
C GLU A 40 0.85 -0.50 19.84
N GLN A 41 1.64 0.55 19.59
CA GLN A 41 1.13 1.91 19.39
C GLN A 41 0.26 2.02 18.14
N VAL A 42 0.71 1.51 16.99
CA VAL A 42 -0.04 1.58 15.74
C VAL A 42 -1.35 0.78 15.86
N LEU A 43 -1.33 -0.42 16.47
CA LEU A 43 -2.54 -1.20 16.71
C LEU A 43 -3.55 -0.46 17.59
N LEU A 44 -3.07 0.20 18.66
CA LEU A 44 -3.90 1.05 19.52
C LEU A 44 -4.49 2.24 18.77
N GLN A 45 -3.76 2.87 17.85
CA GLN A 45 -4.32 3.97 17.05
C GLN A 45 -5.36 3.45 16.05
N LEU A 46 -5.13 2.27 15.47
CA LEU A 46 -5.99 1.67 14.46
C LEU A 46 -7.30 1.10 15.03
N GLN A 47 -7.32 0.70 16.31
CA GLN A 47 -8.51 0.20 17.03
C GLN A 47 -9.17 -1.04 16.41
N VAL A 48 -8.42 -1.83 15.63
CA VAL A 48 -8.80 -3.16 15.12
C VAL A 48 -8.14 -4.25 15.94
N THR A 49 -8.72 -5.45 15.95
CA THR A 49 -8.15 -6.59 16.69
C THR A 49 -7.16 -7.38 15.84
N THR A 50 -6.24 -8.10 16.48
CA THR A 50 -5.31 -9.02 15.80
C THR A 50 -5.99 -10.28 15.27
N ARG A 51 -7.31 -10.46 15.49
CA ARG A 51 -8.15 -11.42 14.76
C ARG A 51 -8.30 -11.05 13.29
N SER A 52 -8.33 -9.75 12.98
CA SER A 52 -8.37 -9.29 11.58
C SER A 52 -6.99 -9.41 10.92
N PRO A 53 -6.89 -9.75 9.63
CA PRO A 53 -5.60 -9.75 8.92
C PRO A 53 -4.90 -8.38 8.92
N LEU A 54 -5.64 -7.27 8.86
CA LEU A 54 -5.08 -5.92 8.98
C LEU A 54 -4.40 -5.71 10.36
N GLY A 55 -5.13 -5.99 11.44
CA GLY A 55 -4.57 -5.86 12.79
C GLY A 55 -3.42 -6.83 13.05
N ALA A 56 -3.50 -8.05 12.52
CA ALA A 56 -2.43 -9.04 12.61
C ALA A 56 -1.17 -8.59 11.88
N LEU A 57 -1.28 -8.13 10.62
CA LEU A 57 -0.13 -7.72 9.81
C LEU A 57 0.56 -6.49 10.42
N VAL A 58 -0.22 -5.50 10.90
CA VAL A 58 0.31 -4.35 11.65
C VAL A 58 0.98 -4.79 12.95
N TYR A 59 0.39 -5.72 13.70
CA TYR A 59 0.96 -6.13 14.99
C TYR A 59 2.18 -7.05 14.86
N GLU A 60 2.28 -7.83 13.79
CA GLU A 60 3.27 -8.89 13.62
C GLU A 60 4.44 -8.50 12.71
N THR A 61 4.30 -7.43 11.92
CA THR A 61 5.31 -7.06 10.92
C THR A 61 5.55 -5.56 10.88
N GLY A 62 6.72 -5.16 10.40
CA GLY A 62 6.97 -3.78 9.97
C GLY A 62 6.41 -3.46 8.58
N GLY A 63 5.79 -4.44 7.91
CA GLY A 63 5.29 -4.37 6.54
C GLY A 63 5.79 -5.53 5.68
N LEU A 64 5.24 -5.63 4.47
CA LEU A 64 5.63 -6.63 3.47
C LEU A 64 6.21 -5.93 2.25
N LEU A 65 7.32 -6.43 1.73
CA LEU A 65 7.82 -6.09 0.40
C LEU A 65 7.49 -7.24 -0.53
N ILE A 66 6.73 -6.97 -1.59
CA ILE A 66 6.25 -7.97 -2.54
C ILE A 66 6.89 -7.69 -3.91
N ASP A 67 7.30 -8.75 -4.59
CA ASP A 67 7.87 -8.73 -5.93
C ASP A 67 9.05 -7.76 -6.06
N ASP A 68 10.16 -8.11 -5.39
CA ASP A 68 11.38 -7.28 -5.26
C ASP A 68 11.19 -5.93 -4.56
N GLY A 69 10.05 -5.74 -3.88
CA GLY A 69 9.66 -4.47 -3.24
C GLY A 69 8.87 -3.55 -4.16
N TRP A 70 8.38 -4.06 -5.30
CA TRP A 70 7.48 -3.32 -6.18
C TRP A 70 6.22 -2.90 -5.44
N LEU A 71 5.53 -3.84 -4.79
CA LEU A 71 4.35 -3.57 -3.98
C LEU A 71 4.73 -3.62 -2.50
N ARG A 72 4.33 -2.61 -1.74
CA ARG A 72 4.72 -2.43 -0.34
C ARG A 72 3.47 -2.33 0.52
N ILE A 73 3.16 -3.39 1.26
CA ILE A 73 2.02 -3.42 2.18
C ILE A 73 2.50 -2.93 3.55
N LEU A 74 1.84 -1.91 4.09
CA LEU A 74 2.24 -1.25 5.32
C LEU A 74 1.88 -2.10 6.55
N GLY A 75 2.86 -2.29 7.43
CA GLY A 75 2.68 -2.88 8.77
C GLY A 75 2.87 -1.82 9.86
N SER A 76 3.52 -2.14 10.97
CA SER A 76 3.87 -1.15 12.00
C SER A 76 5.00 -0.19 11.61
N GLY A 77 5.59 -0.36 10.42
CA GLY A 77 6.83 0.28 10.02
C GLY A 77 8.09 -0.45 10.51
N SER A 78 9.17 -0.27 9.76
CA SER A 78 10.51 -0.83 9.97
C SER A 78 11.58 0.12 9.41
N ALA A 79 12.88 -0.18 9.60
CA ALA A 79 13.95 0.62 9.02
C ALA A 79 13.95 0.70 7.48
N ARG A 80 13.34 -0.28 6.79
CA ARG A 80 13.30 -0.34 5.31
C ARG A 80 11.99 0.18 4.71
N LEU A 81 10.97 0.32 5.53
CA LEU A 81 9.65 0.86 5.19
C LEU A 81 9.14 1.53 6.46
N MET A 82 9.47 2.81 6.64
CA MET A 82 9.27 3.53 7.88
C MET A 82 7.80 3.85 8.13
N ARG A 83 6.96 3.92 7.10
CA ARG A 83 5.56 4.30 7.24
C ARG A 83 4.70 3.19 7.86
N ASP A 84 3.69 3.60 8.62
CA ASP A 84 2.58 2.77 9.09
C ASP A 84 1.24 3.34 8.57
N PRO A 85 0.17 2.52 8.41
CA PRO A 85 -1.07 2.97 7.80
C PRO A 85 -1.68 4.21 8.45
N VAL A 86 -1.59 4.32 9.78
CA VAL A 86 -2.30 5.36 10.53
C VAL A 86 -1.57 6.69 10.43
N SER A 87 -0.30 6.71 10.84
CA SER A 87 0.51 7.93 10.86
C SER A 87 0.71 8.46 9.44
N TRP A 88 0.92 7.57 8.46
CA TRP A 88 1.05 7.96 7.07
C TRP A 88 -0.22 8.64 6.53
N THR A 89 -1.38 8.02 6.72
CA THR A 89 -2.64 8.60 6.26
C THR A 89 -2.89 9.98 6.90
N GLN A 90 -2.59 10.13 8.18
CA GLN A 90 -2.73 11.41 8.90
C GLN A 90 -1.74 12.48 8.43
N GLU A 91 -0.54 12.08 8.01
CA GLU A 91 0.50 12.99 7.54
C GLU A 91 0.16 13.58 6.17
N VAL A 92 -0.32 12.74 5.24
CA VAL A 92 -0.50 13.15 3.84
C VAL A 92 -1.95 13.46 3.45
N THR A 93 -2.91 13.24 4.34
CA THR A 93 -4.31 13.56 4.13
C THR A 93 -4.88 14.32 5.32
N ASP A 94 -5.96 15.06 5.10
CA ASP A 94 -6.81 15.47 6.22
C ASP A 94 -7.66 14.27 6.65
N ALA A 95 -7.21 13.56 7.69
CA ALA A 95 -7.83 12.32 8.15
C ALA A 95 -9.32 12.47 8.48
N ALA A 96 -9.79 13.67 8.84
CA ALA A 96 -11.20 13.93 9.11
C ALA A 96 -12.08 13.87 7.85
N SER A 97 -11.50 14.15 6.68
CA SER A 97 -12.22 14.23 5.40
C SER A 97 -11.85 13.14 4.41
N PHE A 98 -10.68 12.50 4.54
CA PHE A 98 -10.25 11.45 3.60
C PHE A 98 -11.11 10.19 3.66
N GLY A 99 -11.62 9.80 4.84
CA GLY A 99 -12.57 8.70 4.99
C GLY A 99 -12.07 7.33 4.51
N ALA A 100 -10.76 7.13 4.41
CA ALA A 100 -10.10 5.88 4.04
C ALA A 100 -8.75 5.75 4.75
N LEU A 101 -8.12 4.58 4.65
CA LEU A 101 -6.83 4.29 5.27
C LEU A 101 -5.83 3.86 4.19
N LEU A 102 -4.71 4.56 4.04
CA LEU A 102 -3.64 4.13 3.15
C LEU A 102 -2.97 2.88 3.71
N ILE A 103 -2.97 1.80 2.92
CA ILE A 103 -2.52 0.47 3.36
C ILE A 103 -1.34 -0.08 2.57
N ALA A 104 -1.10 0.43 1.37
CA ALA A 104 0.01 0.03 0.52
C ALA A 104 0.32 1.09 -0.52
N ASP A 105 1.48 0.96 -1.16
CA ASP A 105 1.85 1.70 -2.35
C ASP A 105 2.76 0.85 -3.24
N ASP A 106 2.94 1.29 -4.49
CA ASP A 106 3.81 0.62 -5.44
C ASP A 106 4.95 1.52 -5.94
N ALA A 107 6.00 0.89 -6.49
CA ALA A 107 7.20 1.57 -6.96
C ALA A 107 6.93 2.54 -8.13
N SER A 108 5.78 2.44 -8.81
CA SER A 108 5.38 3.36 -9.87
C SER A 108 4.64 4.61 -9.37
N GLY A 109 4.48 4.75 -8.05
CA GLY A 109 3.79 5.87 -7.45
C GLY A 109 2.27 5.70 -7.40
N GLY A 110 1.76 4.48 -7.49
CA GLY A 110 0.38 4.14 -7.19
C GLY A 110 0.17 3.89 -5.69
N PHE A 111 -1.05 4.14 -5.21
CA PHE A 111 -1.41 4.04 -3.79
C PHE A 111 -2.64 3.18 -3.58
N PHE A 112 -2.68 2.43 -2.49
CA PHE A 112 -3.84 1.60 -2.12
C PHE A 112 -4.43 2.08 -0.81
N ALA A 113 -5.76 2.17 -0.77
CA ALA A 113 -6.50 2.58 0.40
C ALA A 113 -7.62 1.61 0.73
N LEU A 114 -7.82 1.32 2.02
CA LEU A 114 -9.01 0.64 2.52
C LEU A 114 -10.12 1.68 2.72
N ASN A 115 -11.22 1.55 1.99
CA ASN A 115 -12.32 2.50 2.02
C ASN A 115 -13.07 2.44 3.37
N GLY A 116 -13.12 3.59 4.05
CA GLY A 116 -13.92 3.81 5.27
C GLY A 116 -15.19 4.63 5.01
N GLY A 117 -15.53 4.89 3.75
CA GLY A 117 -16.66 5.72 3.31
C GLY A 117 -16.27 7.01 2.57
N GLY A 118 -14.98 7.27 2.39
CA GLY A 118 -14.48 8.46 1.69
C GLY A 118 -14.22 8.30 0.19
N LEU A 119 -14.10 7.06 -0.30
CA LEU A 119 -13.80 6.76 -1.72
C LEU A 119 -14.98 6.15 -2.50
N GLY A 120 -16.06 5.82 -1.80
CA GLY A 120 -17.26 5.17 -2.34
C GLY A 120 -18.18 4.67 -1.23
N GLU A 121 -19.36 4.18 -1.60
CA GLU A 121 -20.38 3.68 -0.65
C GLU A 121 -20.06 2.28 -0.08
N ASP A 122 -19.13 1.57 -0.70
CA ASP A 122 -18.72 0.18 -0.44
C ASP A 122 -17.59 0.09 0.61
N ILE A 123 -17.94 0.43 1.85
CA ILE A 123 -17.03 0.38 3.00
C ILE A 123 -16.37 -1.01 3.12
N GLY A 124 -15.05 -1.01 3.33
CA GLY A 124 -14.23 -2.21 3.50
C GLY A 124 -13.58 -2.71 2.22
N ASN A 125 -13.90 -2.14 1.05
CA ASN A 125 -13.20 -2.44 -0.20
C ASN A 125 -11.88 -1.68 -0.31
N VAL A 126 -10.91 -2.31 -0.98
CA VAL A 126 -9.63 -1.71 -1.33
C VAL A 126 -9.78 -0.97 -2.65
N TYR A 127 -9.23 0.24 -2.67
CA TYR A 127 -9.15 1.09 -3.84
C TYR A 127 -7.70 1.27 -4.25
N TYR A 128 -7.47 1.40 -5.55
CA TYR A 128 -6.18 1.73 -6.14
C TYR A 128 -6.24 3.13 -6.77
N PHE A 129 -5.34 4.00 -6.35
CA PHE A 129 -5.07 5.27 -7.02
C PHE A 129 -3.99 5.04 -8.07
N ALA A 130 -4.42 4.82 -9.31
CA ALA A 130 -3.52 4.46 -10.39
C ALA A 130 -2.75 5.71 -10.89
N PRO A 131 -1.41 5.63 -11.03
CA PRO A 131 -0.60 6.78 -11.43
C PRO A 131 -0.79 7.15 -12.92
N ASP A 132 -1.48 6.32 -13.70
CA ASP A 132 -1.84 6.54 -15.10
C ASP A 132 -3.29 7.03 -15.31
N ALA A 133 -4.15 6.91 -14.29
CA ALA A 133 -5.52 7.45 -14.32
C ALA A 133 -5.70 8.71 -13.46
N LEU A 134 -4.92 8.86 -12.38
CA LEU A 134 -5.09 9.88 -11.35
C LEU A 134 -6.49 9.89 -10.73
N ALA A 135 -7.09 8.71 -10.60
CA ALA A 135 -8.39 8.49 -10.00
C ALA A 135 -8.35 7.26 -9.09
N TRP A 136 -9.23 7.24 -8.09
CA TRP A 136 -9.44 6.08 -7.24
C TRP A 136 -10.35 5.07 -7.94
N GLU A 137 -9.87 3.85 -8.11
CA GLU A 137 -10.59 2.73 -8.70
C GLU A 137 -10.80 1.63 -7.66
N GLY A 138 -12.05 1.22 -7.46
CA GLY A 138 -12.37 0.13 -6.54
C GLY A 138 -11.92 -1.20 -7.10
N LEU A 139 -11.19 -1.99 -6.31
CA LEU A 139 -10.72 -3.32 -6.69
C LEU A 139 -11.75 -4.43 -6.41
N GLU A 140 -12.93 -4.06 -5.88
CA GLU A 140 -14.02 -4.98 -5.51
C GLU A 140 -13.62 -6.10 -4.53
N VAL A 141 -12.55 -5.87 -3.75
CA VAL A 141 -12.01 -6.83 -2.77
C VAL A 141 -11.72 -6.16 -1.45
N GLY A 142 -11.90 -6.89 -0.35
CA GLY A 142 -11.48 -6.45 0.99
C GLY A 142 -9.99 -6.70 1.26
N TYR A 143 -9.51 -6.20 2.40
CA TYR A 143 -8.09 -6.27 2.79
C TYR A 143 -7.48 -7.69 2.73
N SER A 144 -8.21 -8.71 3.21
CA SER A 144 -7.74 -10.10 3.18
C SER A 144 -7.44 -10.60 1.77
N ALA A 145 -8.39 -10.39 0.86
CA ALA A 145 -8.27 -10.81 -0.54
C ALA A 145 -7.21 -9.99 -1.28
N PHE A 146 -7.02 -8.72 -0.91
CA PHE A 146 -5.90 -7.90 -1.41
C PHE A 146 -4.53 -8.46 -1.01
N VAL A 147 -4.35 -8.86 0.25
CA VAL A 147 -3.08 -9.47 0.72
C VAL A 147 -2.83 -10.82 0.04
N GLU A 148 -3.87 -11.65 -0.09
CA GLU A 148 -3.79 -12.93 -0.82
C GLU A 148 -3.45 -12.72 -2.30
N TRP A 149 -4.10 -11.74 -2.96
CA TRP A 149 -3.79 -11.36 -4.34
C TRP A 149 -2.34 -10.85 -4.48
N ALA A 150 -1.84 -10.06 -3.54
CA ALA A 150 -0.45 -9.60 -3.58
C ALA A 150 0.53 -10.79 -3.54
N LEU A 151 0.25 -11.81 -2.74
CA LEU A 151 1.11 -12.98 -2.57
C LEU A 151 0.97 -14.04 -3.67
N CYS A 152 -0.23 -14.17 -4.26
CA CYS A 152 -0.56 -15.30 -5.14
C CYS A 152 -1.09 -14.89 -6.53
N GLY A 153 -1.49 -13.64 -6.72
CA GLY A 153 -2.10 -13.13 -7.95
C GLY A 153 -1.10 -12.76 -9.04
N ASP A 154 -1.62 -12.49 -10.25
CA ASP A 154 -0.81 -12.13 -11.41
C ASP A 154 -0.43 -10.63 -11.39
N LEU A 155 0.65 -10.32 -10.67
CA LEU A 155 1.19 -8.96 -10.59
C LEU A 155 1.77 -8.49 -11.93
N ALA A 156 2.20 -9.41 -12.80
CA ALA A 156 2.74 -9.05 -14.11
C ALA A 156 1.62 -8.49 -15.00
N LEU A 157 0.44 -9.09 -14.97
CA LEU A 157 -0.76 -8.58 -15.65
C LEU A 157 -1.22 -7.24 -15.06
N PHE A 158 -1.33 -7.15 -13.73
CA PHE A 158 -1.81 -5.93 -13.08
C PHE A 158 -0.91 -4.72 -13.36
N TYR A 159 0.41 -4.90 -13.31
CA TYR A 159 1.38 -3.81 -13.51
C TYR A 159 1.94 -3.73 -14.94
N GLN A 160 1.29 -4.37 -15.92
CA GLN A 160 1.83 -4.47 -17.29
C GLN A 160 2.08 -3.12 -17.97
N THR A 161 1.33 -2.08 -17.61
CA THR A 161 1.42 -0.74 -18.21
C THR A 161 2.51 0.13 -17.58
N VAL A 162 2.93 -0.21 -16.35
CA VAL A 162 3.83 0.62 -15.53
C VAL A 162 5.19 -0.04 -15.29
N ARG A 163 5.36 -1.33 -15.62
CA ARG A 163 6.65 -2.04 -15.56
C ARG A 163 7.48 -1.86 -16.83
N TRP A 164 8.80 -1.93 -16.67
CA TRP A 164 9.77 -1.80 -17.78
C TRP A 164 10.84 -2.90 -17.69
N PRO A 165 11.54 -3.25 -18.79
CA PRO A 165 12.61 -4.24 -18.73
C PRO A 165 13.69 -3.85 -17.72
N GLY A 166 14.04 -4.76 -16.81
CA GLY A 166 15.04 -4.53 -15.76
C GLY A 166 14.52 -3.80 -14.51
N TRP A 167 13.20 -3.57 -14.40
CA TRP A 167 12.61 -2.90 -13.23
C TRP A 167 13.00 -3.56 -11.91
N GLN A 168 13.20 -4.88 -11.88
CA GLN A 168 13.55 -5.63 -10.66
C GLN A 168 14.86 -5.13 -10.03
N GLU A 169 15.89 -4.91 -10.85
CA GLU A 169 17.20 -4.46 -10.38
C GLU A 169 17.13 -3.02 -9.86
N GLU A 170 16.38 -2.18 -10.56
CA GLU A 170 16.11 -0.80 -10.19
C GLU A 170 15.34 -0.71 -8.85
N VAL A 171 14.27 -1.50 -8.70
CA VAL A 171 13.41 -1.49 -7.49
C VAL A 171 14.11 -2.11 -6.28
N ARG A 172 14.96 -3.13 -6.44
CA ARG A 172 15.77 -3.66 -5.32
C ARG A 172 16.69 -2.59 -4.69
N ALA A 173 17.12 -1.61 -5.48
CA ALA A 173 17.95 -0.50 -5.01
C ALA A 173 17.11 0.69 -4.48
N LEU A 174 15.79 0.67 -4.69
CA LEU A 174 14.88 1.73 -4.28
C LEU A 174 14.57 1.61 -2.77
N SER A 175 14.59 2.74 -2.07
CA SER A 175 14.13 2.79 -0.67
C SER A 175 12.62 2.56 -0.59
N GLY A 176 12.14 1.98 0.52
CA GLY A 176 10.70 1.89 0.83
C GLY A 176 10.01 3.25 0.99
N GLU A 177 10.78 4.34 1.06
CA GLU A 177 10.28 5.72 1.14
C GLU A 177 10.34 6.47 -0.20
N GLN A 178 10.63 5.76 -1.29
CA GLN A 178 10.80 6.34 -2.61
C GLN A 178 9.96 5.63 -3.67
N VAL A 179 9.64 6.34 -4.74
CA VAL A 179 8.90 5.85 -5.90
C VAL A 179 9.53 6.41 -7.17
N TYR A 180 9.15 5.85 -8.31
CA TYR A 180 9.48 6.41 -9.61
C TYR A 180 8.39 7.38 -10.05
N ALA A 181 8.80 8.61 -10.33
CA ALA A 181 8.03 9.56 -11.11
C ALA A 181 8.39 9.43 -12.59
N PHE A 182 7.41 9.60 -13.47
CA PHE A 182 7.54 9.40 -14.91
C PHE A 182 7.40 10.72 -15.67
N PHE A 183 8.22 10.92 -16.71
CA PHE A 183 8.08 12.03 -17.65
C PHE A 183 8.27 11.59 -19.11
N PRO A 184 7.37 11.94 -20.05
CA PRO A 184 6.04 12.53 -19.83
C PRO A 184 5.20 11.70 -18.86
N PHE A 185 4.23 12.31 -18.20
CA PHE A 185 3.41 11.62 -17.20
C PHE A 185 2.66 10.42 -17.82
N LEU A 186 2.33 9.42 -17.00
CA LEU A 186 1.67 8.21 -17.48
C LEU A 186 0.30 8.54 -18.12
N TRP A 187 -0.50 9.40 -17.47
CA TRP A 187 -1.82 9.83 -17.96
C TRP A 187 -1.78 10.75 -19.19
N THR A 188 -0.68 11.47 -19.44
CA THR A 188 -0.63 12.44 -20.56
C THR A 188 -0.38 11.78 -21.90
N GLU A 189 0.30 10.63 -21.93
CA GLU A 189 0.71 9.96 -23.17
C GLU A 189 0.48 8.44 -23.09
N PRO A 190 -0.78 7.95 -23.06
CA PRO A 190 -1.08 6.54 -22.75
C PRO A 190 -0.46 5.50 -23.70
N LYS A 191 -0.04 5.93 -24.91
CA LYS A 191 0.59 5.06 -25.91
C LYS A 191 2.09 4.88 -25.71
N LEU A 192 2.73 5.82 -25.02
CA LEU A 192 4.14 5.69 -24.66
C LEU A 192 4.23 4.60 -23.58
N SER A 193 5.26 3.76 -23.59
CA SER A 193 5.47 2.74 -22.54
C SER A 193 6.27 3.29 -21.35
N ALA A 194 6.22 2.63 -20.19
CA ALA A 194 7.03 2.99 -19.03
C ALA A 194 8.54 2.98 -19.34
N ALA A 195 8.98 2.10 -20.25
CA ALA A 195 10.38 1.97 -20.67
C ALA A 195 10.89 3.20 -21.44
N GLU A 196 10.03 3.81 -22.26
CA GLU A 196 10.37 4.97 -23.11
C GLU A 196 10.31 6.31 -22.36
N ARG A 197 9.75 6.32 -21.14
CA ARG A 197 9.70 7.50 -20.28
C ARG A 197 10.99 7.68 -19.52
N LYS A 198 11.31 8.94 -19.24
CA LYS A 198 12.27 9.27 -18.20
C LYS A 198 11.67 8.89 -16.86
N ARG A 199 12.42 8.15 -16.05
CA ARG A 199 12.07 7.78 -14.68
C ARG A 199 13.01 8.51 -13.72
N THR A 200 12.46 9.07 -12.65
CA THR A 200 13.23 9.72 -11.59
C THR A 200 12.77 9.22 -10.23
N VAL A 201 13.72 8.90 -9.37
CA VAL A 201 13.43 8.54 -7.98
C VAL A 201 13.00 9.79 -7.22
N THR A 202 11.86 9.72 -6.55
CA THR A 202 11.28 10.81 -5.75
C THR A 202 10.81 10.28 -4.39
N PRO A 203 10.81 11.11 -3.34
CA PRO A 203 10.13 10.77 -2.09
C PRO A 203 8.66 10.45 -2.32
N VAL A 204 8.15 9.44 -1.61
CA VAL A 204 6.77 8.96 -1.75
C VAL A 204 5.72 9.99 -1.34
N ASP A 205 6.03 10.86 -0.37
CA ASP A 205 5.17 11.96 0.07
C ASP A 205 5.11 13.10 -0.95
N GLU A 206 6.24 13.42 -1.59
CA GLU A 206 6.25 14.34 -2.72
C GLU A 206 5.42 13.81 -3.90
N GLN A 207 5.55 12.51 -4.23
CA GLN A 207 4.75 11.89 -5.27
C GLN A 207 3.25 11.93 -4.93
N TRP A 208 2.88 11.61 -3.69
CA TRP A 208 1.49 11.69 -3.24
C TRP A 208 0.93 13.10 -3.41
N ARG A 209 1.63 14.12 -2.90
CA ARG A 209 1.17 15.52 -2.99
C ARG A 209 1.01 15.97 -4.44
N LEU A 210 1.97 15.62 -5.29
CA LEU A 210 1.93 15.92 -6.71
C LEU A 210 0.73 15.24 -7.40
N ALA A 211 0.52 13.95 -7.14
CA ALA A 211 -0.58 13.18 -7.71
C ALA A 211 -1.95 13.75 -7.30
N GLN A 212 -2.13 14.07 -6.02
CA GLN A 212 -3.37 14.68 -5.50
C GLN A 212 -3.62 16.07 -6.08
N GLN A 213 -2.57 16.89 -6.24
CA GLN A 213 -2.69 18.20 -6.89
C GLN A 213 -3.18 18.06 -8.33
N LEU A 214 -2.55 17.16 -9.10
CA LEU A 214 -2.90 16.95 -10.51
C LEU A 214 -4.29 16.34 -10.69
N ALA A 215 -4.69 15.41 -9.82
CA ALA A 215 -6.05 14.88 -9.81
C ALA A 215 -7.10 15.97 -9.52
N GLY A 216 -6.81 16.87 -8.58
CA GLY A 216 -7.66 18.01 -8.27
C GLY A 216 -7.80 19.00 -9.43
N ASP A 217 -6.73 19.22 -10.19
CA ASP A 217 -6.74 20.06 -11.39
C ASP A 217 -7.45 19.38 -12.57
N HIS A 218 -7.30 18.05 -12.73
CA HIS A 218 -8.02 17.26 -13.74
C HIS A 218 -9.53 17.15 -13.48
N SER A 219 -9.95 17.29 -12.23
CA SER A 219 -11.36 17.22 -11.83
C SER A 219 -12.10 18.56 -12.03
N ARG A 220 -11.40 19.64 -12.38
CA ARG A 220 -12.00 20.96 -12.62
C ARG A 220 -12.40 21.10 -14.10
N PRO A 221 -13.68 21.39 -14.40
CA PRO A 221 -14.17 21.55 -15.77
C PRO A 221 -13.59 22.79 -16.48
#